data_AF-A0A222EPY5-F1
#
_entry.id   AF-A0A222EPY5-F1
#
_cell.length_a   1.000
_cell.length_b   1.000
_cell.length_c   1.000
_cell.angle_alpha   90.00
_cell.angle_beta   90.00
_cell.angle_gamma   90.00
#
_symmetry.space_group_name_H-M   'P 1'
#
loop_
_entity.id
_entity.type
_entity.pdbx_description
1 polymer ?
#
loop_
_entity_poly.entity_id
_entity_poly.type
_entity_poly.pdbx_seq_one_letter_code
_entity_poly.pdbx_strand_id
1 'polypeptide(L)'
;MTNLLDFSFKVLDFTLPLWVVLVVFVLIGAICLGSYLFILLKKKRKYIYEKEEVSVDEFKRLEKFETQRNDFEMEIAKIKKSRKSYSKAK
;
A
#
# COMPACT_ATOMS: atom_id res chain seq x y z
N MET A 1 19.31 34.06 -30.37
CA MET A 1 19.30 33.09 -29.26
C MET A 1 19.38 33.86 -27.97
N THR A 2 18.29 33.95 -27.21
CA THR A 2 18.28 34.60 -25.88
C THR A 2 18.66 33.56 -24.83
N ASN A 3 19.75 33.78 -24.10
CA ASN A 3 20.16 32.88 -23.03
C ASN A 3 19.19 33.07 -21.85
N LEU A 4 18.64 31.97 -21.34
CA LEU A 4 17.80 31.97 -20.13
C LEU A 4 18.54 32.47 -18.88
N LEU A 5 19.87 32.55 -18.94
CA LEU A 5 20.74 33.05 -17.87
C LEU A 5 20.77 34.59 -17.75
N ASP A 6 20.35 35.32 -18.79
CA ASP A 6 20.43 36.78 -18.80
C ASP A 6 19.18 37.46 -18.19
N PHE A 7 18.16 36.69 -17.83
CA PHE A 7 16.91 37.22 -17.25
C PHE A 7 16.98 37.30 -15.72
N SER A 8 17.03 38.52 -15.20
CA SER A 8 17.02 38.83 -13.77
C SER A 8 15.80 39.67 -13.40
N PHE A 9 15.02 39.20 -12.42
CA PHE A 9 13.90 39.95 -11.84
C PHE A 9 14.40 40.80 -10.69
N LYS A 10 14.10 42.10 -10.68
CA LYS A 10 14.46 43.00 -9.59
C LYS A 10 13.24 43.27 -8.72
N VAL A 11 13.31 42.93 -7.43
CA VAL A 11 12.27 43.20 -6.43
C VAL A 11 12.89 44.02 -5.29
N LEU A 12 12.44 45.27 -5.14
CA LEU A 12 13.04 46.29 -4.26
C LEU A 12 14.55 46.45 -4.48
N ASP A 13 15.39 45.73 -3.73
CA ASP A 13 16.86 45.77 -3.77
C ASP A 13 17.49 44.43 -4.16
N PHE A 14 16.69 43.38 -4.34
CA PHE A 14 17.17 42.03 -4.68
C PHE A 14 16.96 41.72 -6.15
N THR A 15 18.04 41.32 -6.82
CA THR A 15 17.99 40.74 -8.17
C THR A 15 17.96 39.22 -8.06
N LEU A 16 16.86 38.62 -8.48
CA LEU A 16 16.66 37.18 -8.46
C LEU A 16 16.69 36.63 -9.90
N PRO A 17 17.64 35.75 -10.23
CA PRO A 17 17.72 35.18 -11.56
C PRO A 17 16.55 34.20 -11.80
N LEU A 18 16.01 34.22 -13.02
CA LEU A 18 14.84 33.41 -13.41
C LEU A 18 15.04 31.92 -13.12
N TRP A 19 16.27 31.41 -13.28
CA TRP A 19 16.60 30.01 -13.06
C TRP A 19 16.33 29.56 -11.61
N VAL A 20 16.53 30.44 -10.63
CA VAL A 20 16.29 30.13 -9.21
C VAL A 20 14.80 29.91 -8.96
N VAL A 21 13.93 30.76 -9.53
CA VAL A 21 12.47 30.58 -9.46
C VAL A 21 12.06 29.25 -10.10
N LEU A 22 12.62 28.96 -11.27
CA LEU A 22 12.29 27.76 -12.03
C LEU A 22 12.66 26.49 -11.25
N VAL A 23 13.82 26.47 -10.59
CA VAL A 23 14.23 25.36 -9.70
C VAL A 23 13.24 25.16 -8.55
N VAL A 24 12.78 26.24 -7.90
CA VAL A 24 11.80 26.14 -6.80
C VAL A 24 10.49 25.53 -7.29
N PHE A 25 9.97 25.97 -8.43
CA PHE A 25 8.75 25.40 -9.00
C PHE A 25 8.91 23.93 -9.40
N VAL A 26 10.06 23.56 -9.96
CA VAL A 26 10.36 22.15 -10.30
C VAL A 26 10.42 21.29 -9.04
N LEU A 27 11.02 21.78 -7.95
CA LEU A 27 11.05 21.06 -6.68
C LEU A 27 9.65 20.85 -6.10
N ILE A 28 8.81 21.89 -6.09
CA ILE A 28 7.42 21.78 -5.63
C ILE A 28 6.65 20.78 -6.51
N GLY A 29 6.79 20.89 -7.83
CA GLY A 29 6.19 19.97 -8.79
C GLY A 29 6.62 18.52 -8.57
N ALA A 30 7.91 18.29 -8.34
CA ALA A 30 8.45 16.96 -8.06
C ALA A 30 7.93 16.37 -6.74
N ILE A 31 7.75 17.19 -5.69
CA ILE A 31 7.17 16.76 -4.42
C ILE A 31 5.69 16.40 -4.59
N CYS A 32 4.91 17.24 -5.28
CA CYS A 32 3.51 16.95 -5.59
C CYS A 32 3.35 15.68 -6.43
N LEU A 33 4.17 15.51 -7.46
CA LEU A 33 4.13 14.34 -8.32
C LEU A 33 4.62 13.08 -7.58
N GLY A 34 5.68 13.21 -6.79
CA GLY A 34 6.21 12.14 -5.94
C GLY A 34 5.20 11.67 -4.89
N SER A 35 4.51 12.58 -4.22
CA SER A 35 3.44 12.25 -3.26
C SER A 35 2.24 11.60 -3.94
N TYR A 36 1.83 12.10 -5.11
CA TYR A 36 0.76 11.49 -5.91
C TYR A 36 1.12 10.05 -6.33
N LEU A 37 2.32 9.84 -6.89
CA LEU A 37 2.79 8.51 -7.26
C LEU A 37 2.96 7.61 -6.04
N PHE A 38 3.45 8.13 -4.92
CA PHE A 38 3.57 7.37 -3.68
C PHE A 38 2.21 6.86 -3.18
N ILE A 39 1.18 7.73 -3.18
CA ILE A 39 -0.19 7.35 -2.82
C ILE A 39 -0.74 6.34 -3.82
N LEU A 40 -0.53 6.54 -5.12
CA LEU A 40 -1.02 5.65 -6.18
C LEU A 40 -0.37 4.26 -6.11
N LEU A 41 0.93 4.18 -5.84
CA LEU A 41 1.67 2.94 -5.65
C LEU A 41 1.28 2.24 -4.33
N LYS A 42 1.03 2.98 -3.24
CA LYS A 42 0.49 2.42 -2.00
C LYS A 42 -0.92 1.84 -2.22
N LYS A 43 -1.77 2.53 -3.00
CA LYS A 43 -3.13 2.09 -3.32
C LYS A 43 -3.17 0.84 -4.19
N LYS A 44 -2.10 0.51 -4.92
CA LYS A 44 -1.95 -0.74 -5.68
C LYS A 44 -1.46 -1.94 -4.86
N ARG A 45 -1.21 -1.82 -3.56
CA ARG A 45 -1.21 -2.99 -2.66
C ARG A 45 -2.64 -3.46 -2.39
N LYS A 46 -3.39 -3.75 -3.44
CA LYS A 46 -4.68 -4.43 -3.36
C LYS A 46 -4.36 -5.92 -3.33
N TYR A 47 -4.51 -6.53 -2.16
CA TYR A 47 -4.38 -7.98 -2.03
C TYR A 47 -5.69 -8.56 -2.57
N ILE A 48 -5.63 -9.25 -3.71
CA ILE A 48 -6.79 -9.87 -4.32
C ILE A 48 -7.02 -11.19 -3.58
N TYR A 49 -8.08 -11.27 -2.78
CA TYR A 49 -8.58 -12.53 -2.21
C TYR A 49 -9.94 -12.83 -2.82
N GLU A 50 -10.11 -14.03 -3.38
CA GLU A 50 -11.39 -14.54 -3.90
C GLU A 50 -12.26 -13.53 -4.71
N LYS A 51 -11.62 -12.76 -5.60
CA LYS A 51 -12.27 -11.81 -6.53
C LYS A 51 -12.83 -10.51 -5.90
N GLU A 52 -12.55 -10.22 -4.63
CA GLU A 52 -12.87 -8.93 -4.01
C GLU A 52 -11.61 -8.11 -3.67
N GLU A 53 -11.71 -6.78 -3.77
CA GLU A 53 -10.63 -5.86 -3.40
C GLU A 53 -10.61 -5.66 -1.88
N VAL A 54 -9.86 -6.49 -1.17
CA VAL A 54 -9.74 -6.41 0.30
C VAL A 54 -8.49 -5.63 0.72
N SER A 55 -8.62 -4.88 1.82
CA SER A 55 -7.50 -4.20 2.44
C SER A 55 -6.52 -5.19 3.09
N VAL A 56 -5.27 -4.76 3.34
CA VAL A 56 -4.21 -5.62 3.92
C VAL A 56 -4.62 -6.20 5.29
N ASP A 57 -5.29 -5.41 6.11
CA ASP A 57 -5.75 -5.84 7.43
C ASP A 57 -6.88 -6.86 7.34
N GLU A 58 -7.76 -6.71 6.35
CA GLU A 58 -8.83 -7.67 6.08
C GLU A 58 -8.31 -8.98 5.50
N PHE A 59 -7.33 -8.93 4.60
CA PHE A 59 -6.65 -10.13 4.10
C PHE A 59 -6.01 -10.94 5.23
N LYS A 60 -5.24 -10.28 6.12
CA LYS A 60 -4.63 -10.94 7.28
C LYS A 60 -5.66 -11.53 8.24
N ARG A 61 -6.80 -10.85 8.39
CA ARG A 61 -7.92 -11.36 9.20
C ARG A 61 -8.53 -12.60 8.58
N LEU A 62 -8.77 -12.60 7.27
CA LEU A 62 -9.34 -13.73 6.52
C LEU A 62 -8.41 -14.96 6.55
N GLU A 63 -7.11 -14.77 6.31
CA GLU A 63 -6.10 -15.83 6.39
C GLU A 63 -6.06 -16.47 7.79
N LYS A 64 -6.14 -15.65 8.84
CA LYS A 64 -6.21 -16.13 10.22
C LYS A 64 -7.51 -16.91 10.49
N PHE A 65 -8.63 -16.47 9.96
CA PHE A 65 -9.91 -17.19 10.08
C PHE A 65 -9.86 -18.55 9.37
N GLU A 66 -9.23 -18.63 8.20
CA GLU A 66 -9.11 -19.89 7.45
C GLU A 66 -8.23 -20.91 8.18
N THR A 67 -7.11 -20.45 8.75
CA THR A 67 -6.25 -21.27 9.60
C THR A 67 -7.02 -21.82 10.80
N GLN A 68 -7.75 -20.96 11.50
CA GLN A 68 -8.56 -21.37 12.66
C GLN A 68 -9.64 -22.37 12.28
N ARG A 69 -10.32 -22.18 11.14
CA ARG A 69 -11.31 -23.12 10.63
C ARG A 69 -10.69 -24.49 10.34
N ASN A 70 -9.54 -24.52 9.70
CA ASN A 70 -8.83 -25.77 9.41
C ASN A 70 -8.44 -26.51 10.70
N ASP A 71 -7.98 -25.79 11.72
CA ASP A 71 -7.68 -26.38 13.03
C ASP A 71 -8.94 -26.96 13.70
N PHE A 72 -10.07 -26.25 13.65
CA PHE A 72 -11.36 -26.75 14.13
C PHE A 72 -11.82 -28.00 13.38
N GLU A 73 -11.70 -28.02 12.05
CA GLU A 73 -12.07 -29.19 11.24
C GLU A 73 -11.20 -30.41 11.61
N MET A 74 -9.90 -30.19 11.83
CA MET A 74 -8.98 -31.22 12.29
C MET A 74 -9.34 -31.77 13.69
N GLU A 75 -9.72 -30.89 14.63
CA GLU A 75 -10.14 -31.32 15.97
C GLU A 75 -11.45 -32.12 15.94
N ILE A 76 -12.44 -31.67 15.16
CA ILE A 76 -13.70 -32.40 14.97
C ILE A 76 -13.42 -33.79 14.37
N ALA A 77 -12.51 -33.88 13.40
CA ALA A 77 -12.12 -35.16 12.81
C ALA A 77 -11.48 -36.10 13.85
N LYS A 78 -10.63 -35.58 14.74
CA LYS A 78 -10.04 -36.35 15.86
C LYS A 78 -11.10 -36.87 16.82
N ILE A 79 -12.06 -36.03 17.22
CA ILE A 79 -13.17 -36.41 18.10
C ILE A 79 -14.07 -37.47 17.44
N LYS A 80 -14.37 -37.30 16.15
CA LYS A 80 -15.17 -38.28 15.39
C LYS A 80 -14.46 -39.63 15.30
N LYS A 81 -13.14 -39.63 15.10
CA LYS A 81 -12.31 -40.84 15.09
C LYS A 81 -12.29 -41.54 16.45
N SER A 82 -12.08 -40.80 17.54
CA SER A 82 -12.06 -41.38 18.90
C SER A 82 -13.41 -42.00 19.27
N ARG A 83 -14.53 -41.31 18.96
CA ARG A 83 -15.88 -41.84 19.20
C ARG A 83 -16.17 -43.13 18.42
N LYS A 84 -15.72 -43.22 17.17
CA LYS A 84 -15.85 -44.45 16.35
C LYS A 84 -15.03 -45.61 16.92
N SER A 85 -13.83 -45.34 17.44
CA SER A 85 -13.00 -46.36 18.11
C SER A 85 -13.64 -46.85 19.40
N TYR A 86 -14.15 -45.94 20.25
CA TYR A 86 -14.85 -46.31 21.49
C TYR A 86 -16.12 -47.12 21.23
N SER A 87 -16.88 -46.78 20.17
CA SER A 87 -18.09 -47.52 19.80
C SER A 87 -17.82 -48.92 19.23
N LYS A 88 -16.61 -49.20 18.72
CA LYS A 88 -16.21 -50.52 18.22
C LYS A 88 -15.57 -51.42 19.29
N ALA A 89 -15.18 -50.84 20.42
CA ALA A 89 -14.56 -51.56 21.53
C ALA A 89 -15.58 -52.09 22.56
N LYS A 90 -16.88 -51.88 22.31
CA LYS A 90 -18.00 -52.35 23.10
C LYS A 90 -18.85 -53.28 22.25
#